data_AF-B9RYN6-F1
#
_entry.id   AF-B9RYN6-F1
#
_cell.length_a   1.000
_cell.length_b   1.000
_cell.length_c   1.000
_cell.angle_alpha   90.00
_cell.angle_beta   90.00
_cell.angle_gamma   90.00
#
_symmetry.space_group_name_H-M   'P 1'
#
loop_
_entity.id
_entity.type
_entity.pdbx_description
1 polymer ?
#
loop_
_entity_poly.entity_id
_entity_poly.type
_entity_poly.pdbx_seq_one_letter_code
_entity_poly.pdbx_strand_id
1 'polypeptide(L)'
;MASSSSCSSSLLTPTVINSSPLCPKLFSKFPCFPSLSFAHTIKKRHSVRSLTIKSQALDFSGSFYEGSGFGSEEDPPTLTGSGMTAVEDKEPPQCPPGLRQYETMAVLRPDMSEDERLALTQKYEELLVAGGGMYVEVFNRGVIPLAYSIKKKNKAGETNTYLDGIYLLFTYFTKPESIEMLEATLNTDDDIIRSSSFKIRKRKF
;
A
#
# COMPACT_ATOMS: atom_id res chain seq x y z
N MET A 1 73.49 14.35 -27.85
CA MET A 1 73.94 14.78 -26.52
C MET A 1 72.84 14.46 -25.53
N ALA A 2 73.18 13.76 -24.45
CA ALA A 2 72.32 13.38 -23.32
C ALA A 2 71.72 14.63 -22.65
N SER A 3 70.60 14.58 -21.91
CA SER A 3 70.55 13.96 -20.59
C SER A 3 69.13 13.67 -20.10
N SER A 4 69.03 12.53 -19.44
CA SER A 4 67.97 11.99 -18.58
C SER A 4 67.84 12.75 -17.24
N SER A 5 66.63 12.76 -16.66
CA SER A 5 66.43 12.98 -15.22
C SER A 5 65.44 11.96 -14.66
N SER A 6 65.91 11.26 -13.62
CA SER A 6 65.29 10.13 -12.92
C SER A 6 65.02 10.53 -11.47
N CYS A 7 63.85 10.22 -10.90
CA CYS A 7 63.63 10.10 -9.43
C CYS A 7 62.42 9.16 -9.21
N SER A 8 62.60 7.87 -8.87
CA SER A 8 62.81 7.29 -7.54
C SER A 8 61.51 7.01 -6.76
N SER A 9 61.18 5.72 -6.72
CA SER A 9 60.16 5.03 -5.91
C SER A 9 60.61 4.77 -4.47
N SER A 10 59.67 4.72 -3.52
CA SER A 10 59.85 3.97 -2.27
C SER A 10 58.52 3.47 -1.68
N LEU A 11 58.43 2.13 -1.57
CA LEU A 11 57.51 1.35 -0.73
C LEU A 11 58.08 1.29 0.69
N LEU A 12 57.22 1.36 1.73
CA LEU A 12 57.44 0.67 3.00
C LEU A 12 56.10 0.28 3.65
N THR A 13 56.00 -0.99 4.03
CA THR A 13 54.93 -1.64 4.81
C THR A 13 55.43 -1.87 6.28
N PRO A 14 54.78 -2.66 7.17
CA PRO A 14 54.35 -2.22 8.50
C PRO A 14 55.10 -2.95 9.66
N THR A 15 54.89 -2.59 10.93
CA THR A 15 55.05 -3.51 12.10
C THR A 15 54.60 -2.86 13.44
N VAL A 16 53.62 -3.46 14.19
CA VAL A 16 53.68 -4.22 15.49
C VAL A 16 53.99 -3.30 16.73
N ILE A 17 53.42 -3.33 17.94
CA ILE A 17 53.13 -4.35 18.98
C ILE A 17 52.25 -3.66 20.07
N ASN A 18 51.29 -4.35 20.73
CA ASN A 18 51.34 -4.64 22.18
C ASN A 18 50.07 -5.29 22.75
N SER A 19 50.31 -6.22 23.67
CA SER A 19 49.43 -7.22 24.27
C SER A 19 48.77 -6.78 25.60
N SER A 20 47.61 -7.43 25.86
CA SER A 20 46.83 -7.69 27.10
C SER A 20 47.59 -7.68 28.45
N PRO A 21 46.96 -7.50 29.65
CA PRO A 21 46.05 -8.52 30.22
C PRO A 21 45.00 -8.13 31.32
N LEU A 22 44.08 -9.08 31.59
CA LEU A 22 43.46 -9.51 32.87
C LEU A 22 42.36 -8.67 33.61
N CYS A 23 41.25 -9.37 33.89
CA CYS A 23 40.10 -9.07 34.79
C CYS A 23 40.50 -9.06 36.30
N PRO A 24 39.66 -8.63 37.30
CA PRO A 24 38.47 -9.42 37.75
C PRO A 24 37.32 -8.70 38.56
N LYS A 25 36.16 -9.39 38.69
CA LYS A 25 35.14 -9.36 39.80
C LYS A 25 34.33 -8.03 39.99
N LEU A 26 33.09 -7.92 40.48
CA LEU A 26 32.25 -8.71 41.38
C LEU A 26 30.82 -8.08 41.47
N PHE A 27 29.79 -8.90 41.77
CA PHE A 27 28.48 -8.58 42.35
C PHE A 27 27.65 -7.36 41.89
N SER A 28 26.48 -7.63 41.29
CA SER A 28 25.26 -6.99 41.78
C SER A 28 24.14 -8.02 41.94
N LYS A 29 23.68 -8.15 43.18
CA LYS A 29 22.47 -8.87 43.57
C LYS A 29 21.29 -8.02 43.13
N PHE A 30 20.51 -8.49 42.18
CA PHE A 30 19.16 -7.96 41.95
C PHE A 30 18.20 -8.63 42.93
N PRO A 31 17.39 -7.88 43.69
CA PRO A 31 16.30 -8.49 44.44
C PRO A 31 15.24 -9.04 43.47
N CYS A 32 15.05 -10.35 43.56
CA CYS A 32 13.94 -11.10 42.99
C CYS A 32 12.63 -10.57 43.57
N PHE A 33 11.80 -9.94 42.75
CA PHE A 33 10.39 -9.69 43.07
C PHE A 33 9.59 -10.95 42.71
N PRO A 34 8.79 -11.53 43.62
CA PRO A 34 7.85 -12.57 43.25
C PRO A 34 6.63 -11.92 42.57
N SER A 35 6.58 -11.92 41.24
CA SER A 35 5.31 -11.75 40.52
C SER A 35 4.59 -13.08 40.49
N LEU A 36 3.87 -13.39 41.57
CA LEU A 36 2.94 -14.51 41.60
C LEU A 36 1.56 -14.07 41.10
N SER A 37 1.09 -14.83 40.11
CA SER A 37 -0.30 -15.21 39.89
C SER A 37 -1.21 -14.20 39.19
N PHE A 38 -1.23 -14.33 37.85
CA PHE A 38 -2.37 -13.95 37.03
C PHE A 38 -3.58 -14.81 37.41
N ALA A 39 -4.49 -14.28 38.23
CA ALA A 39 -5.79 -14.90 38.45
C ALA A 39 -6.74 -14.47 37.33
N HIS A 40 -6.95 -15.38 36.37
CA HIS A 40 -8.08 -15.32 35.46
C HIS A 40 -9.38 -15.32 36.26
N THR A 41 -10.13 -14.22 36.22
CA THR A 41 -11.58 -14.25 36.48
C THR A 41 -12.31 -13.86 35.21
N ILE A 42 -12.64 -14.87 34.41
CA ILE A 42 -13.64 -14.77 33.34
C ILE A 42 -14.99 -14.55 34.03
N LYS A 43 -15.40 -13.30 34.21
CA LYS A 43 -16.80 -12.98 34.48
C LYS A 43 -17.56 -13.03 33.15
N LYS A 44 -18.13 -14.20 32.85
CA LYS A 44 -19.28 -14.33 31.95
C LYS A 44 -20.42 -13.49 32.52
N ARG A 45 -20.66 -12.30 31.94
CA ARG A 45 -21.99 -11.68 31.97
C ARG A 45 -22.63 -11.91 30.62
N HIS A 46 -23.41 -12.99 30.53
CA HIS A 46 -24.54 -13.02 29.63
C HIS A 46 -25.51 -11.94 30.09
N SER A 47 -25.60 -10.85 29.34
CA SER A 47 -26.81 -10.04 29.28
C SER A 47 -27.13 -9.87 27.81
N VAL A 48 -27.72 -10.92 27.24
CA VAL A 48 -28.41 -10.83 25.96
C VAL A 48 -29.64 -9.98 26.25
N ARG A 49 -29.54 -8.66 26.08
CA ARG A 49 -30.73 -7.86 25.84
C ARG A 49 -31.23 -8.28 24.48
N SER A 50 -32.22 -9.17 24.47
CA SER A 50 -33.03 -9.45 23.30
C SER A 50 -33.69 -8.14 22.89
N LEU A 51 -33.08 -7.44 21.94
CA LEU A 51 -33.75 -6.40 21.17
C LEU A 51 -34.63 -7.15 20.18
N THR A 52 -35.91 -7.29 20.52
CA THR A 52 -36.93 -7.71 19.56
C THR A 52 -37.12 -6.57 18.57
N ILE A 53 -36.35 -6.58 17.49
CA ILE A 53 -36.59 -5.73 16.33
C ILE A 53 -37.81 -6.32 15.63
N LYS A 54 -38.97 -5.66 15.76
CA LYS A 54 -40.13 -5.97 14.92
C LYS A 54 -39.86 -5.38 13.55
N SER A 55 -39.55 -6.24 12.57
CA SER A 55 -39.55 -5.86 11.17
C SER A 55 -41.00 -5.64 10.74
N GLN A 56 -41.38 -4.40 10.52
CA GLN A 56 -42.61 -4.06 9.82
C GLN A 56 -42.29 -4.10 8.33
N ALA A 57 -42.68 -5.18 7.64
CA ALA A 57 -42.72 -5.18 6.19
C ALA A 57 -43.83 -4.19 5.79
N LEU A 58 -43.44 -3.02 5.29
CA LEU A 58 -44.34 -2.20 4.50
C LEU A 58 -44.25 -2.74 3.08
N ASP A 59 -45.30 -3.44 2.67
CA ASP A 59 -45.49 -3.85 1.29
C ASP A 59 -45.73 -2.58 0.45
N PHE A 60 -44.65 -2.08 -0.15
CA PHE A 60 -44.72 -0.99 -1.14
C PHE A 60 -45.23 -1.58 -2.47
N SER A 61 -46.52 -1.92 -2.50
CA SER A 61 -47.25 -2.14 -3.74
C SER A 61 -47.67 -0.80 -4.31
N GLY A 62 -46.72 -0.09 -4.92
CA GLY A 62 -46.96 1.13 -5.67
C GLY A 62 -47.23 0.79 -7.13
N SER A 63 -48.50 0.67 -7.52
CA SER A 63 -48.94 0.71 -8.91
C SER A 63 -48.80 2.15 -9.42
N PHE A 64 -47.63 2.52 -9.92
CA PHE A 64 -47.32 3.87 -10.40
C PHE A 64 -47.51 4.08 -11.92
N TYR A 65 -48.14 3.16 -12.65
CA TYR A 65 -48.47 3.44 -14.05
C TYR A 65 -49.82 2.85 -14.41
N GLU A 66 -50.87 3.53 -13.95
CA GLU A 66 -52.20 3.40 -14.51
C GLU A 66 -52.76 4.80 -14.77
N GLY A 67 -52.90 5.14 -16.06
CA GLY A 67 -53.91 6.10 -16.50
C GLY A 67 -53.44 7.46 -17.02
N SER A 68 -52.85 7.49 -18.21
CA SER A 68 -53.21 8.46 -19.27
C SER A 68 -52.69 7.91 -20.61
N GLY A 69 -53.50 7.43 -21.55
CA GLY A 69 -54.80 7.93 -21.95
C GLY A 69 -54.65 9.03 -23.00
N PHE A 70 -54.03 8.74 -24.14
CA PHE A 70 -54.24 9.51 -25.37
C PHE A 70 -54.08 8.59 -26.58
N GLY A 71 -55.21 8.28 -27.22
CA GLY A 71 -55.24 7.56 -28.48
C GLY A 71 -54.92 8.51 -29.62
N SER A 72 -54.13 8.03 -30.58
CA SER A 72 -54.22 8.39 -31.99
C SER A 72 -53.63 7.23 -32.79
N GLU A 73 -54.44 6.81 -33.75
CA GLU A 73 -54.30 5.74 -34.73
C GLU A 73 -53.21 6.07 -35.77
N GLU A 74 -52.51 5.04 -36.28
CA GLU A 74 -51.84 4.91 -37.61
C GLU A 74 -50.41 4.29 -37.57
N ASP A 75 -50.33 3.02 -38.00
CA ASP A 75 -49.26 2.21 -38.64
C ASP A 75 -47.75 2.18 -38.23
N PRO A 76 -47.04 1.04 -38.45
CA PRO A 76 -45.78 0.69 -37.76
C PRO A 76 -44.51 1.06 -38.54
N PRO A 77 -43.37 1.22 -37.84
CA PRO A 77 -42.26 0.30 -38.10
C PRO A 77 -41.52 -0.16 -36.83
N THR A 78 -41.00 -1.37 -36.93
CA THR A 78 -40.02 -2.05 -36.07
C THR A 78 -38.96 -1.09 -35.51
N LEU A 79 -38.79 -1.01 -34.18
CA LEU A 79 -37.57 -0.48 -33.57
C LEU A 79 -37.22 -1.21 -32.26
N THR A 80 -36.34 -2.20 -32.41
CA THR A 80 -35.09 -2.39 -31.66
C THR A 80 -35.08 -1.95 -30.19
N GLY A 81 -35.09 -2.94 -29.30
CA GLY A 81 -34.77 -2.72 -27.89
C GLY A 81 -33.35 -2.19 -27.69
N SER A 82 -33.20 -1.26 -26.75
CA SER A 82 -31.93 -0.94 -26.11
C SER A 82 -32.19 0.00 -24.93
N GLY A 83 -31.44 -0.17 -23.84
CA GLY A 83 -31.59 0.66 -22.65
C GLY A 83 -31.20 0.02 -21.33
N MET A 84 -30.78 -1.26 -21.31
CA MET A 84 -29.88 -1.70 -20.26
C MET A 84 -28.52 -1.09 -20.60
N THR A 85 -28.08 -0.10 -19.83
CA THR A 85 -26.70 0.38 -19.89
C THR A 85 -25.81 -0.78 -19.46
N ALA A 86 -25.34 -1.53 -20.46
CA ALA A 86 -24.22 -2.44 -20.33
C ALA A 86 -23.07 -1.61 -19.76
N VAL A 87 -22.77 -1.84 -18.48
CA VAL A 87 -21.46 -1.52 -17.94
C VAL A 87 -20.50 -2.22 -18.86
N GLU A 88 -19.78 -1.43 -19.64
CA GLU A 88 -18.66 -1.85 -20.47
C GLU A 88 -17.67 -2.49 -19.50
N ASP A 89 -17.76 -3.81 -19.33
CA ASP A 89 -16.71 -4.63 -18.76
C ASP A 89 -15.51 -4.49 -19.71
N LYS A 90 -14.76 -3.39 -19.57
CA LYS A 90 -13.46 -3.23 -20.18
C LYS A 90 -12.60 -4.36 -19.65
N GLU A 91 -12.47 -5.39 -20.49
CA GLU A 91 -11.56 -6.50 -20.24
C GLU A 91 -10.20 -5.91 -19.88
N PRO A 92 -9.61 -6.29 -18.72
CA PRO A 92 -8.36 -5.71 -18.27
C PRO A 92 -7.32 -5.90 -19.37
N PRO A 93 -6.54 -4.86 -19.72
CA PRO A 93 -5.65 -4.88 -20.86
C PRO A 93 -4.76 -6.13 -20.80
N GLN A 94 -4.78 -6.91 -21.86
CA GLN A 94 -4.00 -8.14 -21.95
C GLN A 94 -2.52 -7.80 -21.78
N CYS A 95 -1.84 -8.55 -20.89
CA CYS A 95 -0.43 -8.34 -20.56
C CYS A 95 0.38 -8.29 -21.86
N PRO A 96 1.07 -7.17 -22.18
CA PRO A 96 1.95 -7.15 -23.34
C PRO A 96 3.07 -8.19 -23.16
N PRO A 97 3.51 -8.84 -24.25
CA PRO A 97 4.50 -9.91 -24.19
C PRO A 97 5.80 -9.41 -23.54
N GLY A 98 6.26 -10.11 -22.51
CA GLY A 98 7.52 -9.81 -21.79
C GLY A 98 7.36 -8.99 -20.50
N LEU A 99 6.20 -8.38 -20.25
CA LEU A 99 5.90 -7.71 -18.98
C LEU A 99 5.09 -8.60 -18.04
N ARG A 100 5.15 -8.29 -16.75
CA ARG A 100 4.35 -8.97 -15.72
C ARG A 100 3.42 -7.96 -15.07
N GLN A 101 2.21 -8.41 -14.76
CA GLN A 101 1.23 -7.62 -14.02
C GLN A 101 1.59 -7.59 -12.54
N TYR A 102 1.67 -6.38 -11.99
CA TYR A 102 1.87 -6.12 -10.58
C TYR A 102 0.81 -5.15 -10.07
N GLU A 103 0.54 -5.26 -8.78
CA GLU A 103 -0.32 -4.35 -8.03
C GLU A 103 0.49 -3.92 -6.80
N THR A 104 0.69 -2.62 -6.63
CA THR A 104 1.37 -2.08 -5.44
C THR A 104 0.41 -1.25 -4.63
N MET A 105 0.28 -1.64 -3.36
CA MET A 105 -0.43 -0.87 -2.35
C MET A 105 0.57 0.00 -1.60
N ALA A 106 0.37 1.31 -1.64
CA ALA A 106 1.13 2.28 -0.86
C ALA A 106 0.21 2.97 0.15
N VAL A 107 0.67 3.07 1.39
CA VAL A 107 0.00 3.81 2.45
C VAL A 107 0.82 5.06 2.72
N LEU A 108 0.20 6.22 2.53
CA LEU A 108 0.80 7.53 2.73
C LEU A 108 0.42 8.09 4.10
N ARG A 109 1.19 9.09 4.55
CA ARG A 109 0.85 9.89 5.75
C ARG A 109 -0.51 10.58 5.57
N PRO A 110 -1.34 10.66 6.63
CA PRO A 110 -2.64 11.32 6.57
C PRO A 110 -2.53 12.86 6.53
N ASP A 111 -1.39 13.41 6.92
CA ASP A 111 -1.13 14.86 6.97
C ASP A 111 -0.84 15.47 5.59
N MET A 112 -0.72 14.63 4.56
CA MET A 112 -0.41 15.05 3.19
C MET A 112 -1.61 15.72 2.53
N SER A 113 -1.36 16.83 1.85
CA SER A 113 -2.36 17.51 1.03
C SER A 113 -2.64 16.77 -0.28
N GLU A 114 -3.75 17.10 -0.94
CA GLU A 114 -4.11 16.48 -2.21
C GLU A 114 -3.10 16.79 -3.32
N ASP A 115 -2.53 18.00 -3.33
CA ASP A 115 -1.53 18.43 -4.31
C ASP A 115 -0.22 17.63 -4.16
N GLU A 116 0.25 17.43 -2.92
CA GLU A 116 1.44 16.60 -2.66
C GLU A 116 1.18 15.14 -3.04
N ARG A 117 -0.04 14.63 -2.82
CA ARG A 117 -0.43 13.29 -3.25
C ARG A 117 -0.37 13.17 -4.77
N LEU A 118 -0.89 14.15 -5.51
CA LEU A 118 -0.84 14.18 -6.97
C LEU A 118 0.61 14.25 -7.48
N ALA A 119 1.47 15.04 -6.82
CA ALA A 119 2.89 15.12 -7.15
C ALA A 119 3.61 13.78 -6.94
N LEU A 120 3.31 13.06 -5.85
CA LEU A 120 3.84 11.71 -5.62
C LEU A 120 3.34 10.71 -6.66
N THR A 121 2.05 10.74 -6.99
CA THR A 121 1.47 9.91 -8.04
C THR A 121 2.21 10.12 -9.36
N GLN A 122 2.40 11.38 -9.77
CA GLN A 122 3.12 11.71 -11.01
C GLN A 122 4.59 11.24 -10.98
N LYS A 123 5.30 11.43 -9.85
CA LYS A 123 6.67 10.95 -9.65
C LYS A 123 6.78 9.44 -9.85
N TYR A 124 5.85 8.67 -9.29
CA TYR A 124 5.89 7.21 -9.39
C TYR A 124 5.40 6.68 -10.74
N GLU A 125 4.47 7.38 -11.39
CA GLU A 125 4.11 7.10 -12.78
C GLU A 125 5.31 7.29 -13.70
N GLU A 126 6.05 8.39 -13.57
CA GLU A 126 7.26 8.63 -14.35
C GLU A 126 8.32 7.55 -14.10
N LEU A 127 8.54 7.16 -12.84
CA LEU A 127 9.47 6.10 -12.48
C LEU A 127 9.08 4.76 -13.12
N LEU A 128 7.79 4.42 -13.11
CA LEU A 128 7.27 3.21 -13.75
C LEU A 128 7.48 3.26 -15.27
N VAL A 129 7.18 4.39 -15.92
CA VAL A 129 7.38 4.57 -17.36
C VAL A 129 8.88 4.50 -17.72
N ALA A 130 9.75 5.12 -16.92
CA ALA A 130 11.20 5.05 -17.08
C ALA A 130 11.74 3.62 -16.92
N GLY A 131 11.13 2.82 -16.05
CA GLY A 131 11.39 1.38 -15.90
C GLY A 131 10.89 0.51 -17.05
N GLY A 132 10.27 1.09 -18.09
CA GLY A 132 9.64 0.37 -19.18
C GLY A 132 8.29 -0.25 -18.80
N GLY A 133 7.64 0.30 -17.78
CA GLY A 133 6.30 -0.07 -17.39
C GLY A 133 5.25 0.45 -18.38
N MET A 134 4.19 -0.32 -18.58
CA MET A 134 3.06 0.02 -19.44
C MET A 134 1.75 -0.08 -18.66
N TYR A 135 0.74 0.67 -19.11
CA TYR A 135 -0.60 0.76 -18.50
C TYR A 135 -0.55 0.97 -16.98
N VAL A 136 -0.06 2.13 -16.57
CA VAL A 136 -0.08 2.54 -15.16
C VAL A 136 -1.46 3.11 -14.86
N GLU A 137 -2.18 2.45 -13.98
CA GLU A 137 -3.46 2.90 -13.44
C GLU A 137 -3.30 3.17 -11.95
N VAL A 138 -3.70 4.36 -11.53
CA VAL A 138 -3.61 4.79 -10.14
C VAL A 138 -5.01 5.00 -9.58
N PHE A 139 -5.33 4.22 -8.55
CA PHE A 139 -6.59 4.32 -7.84
C PHE A 139 -6.37 4.82 -6.42
N ASN A 140 -7.02 5.92 -6.08
CA ASN A 140 -6.96 6.53 -4.76
C ASN A 140 -8.19 6.16 -3.92
N ARG A 141 -7.96 5.51 -2.78
CA ARG A 141 -9.02 5.07 -1.86
C ARG A 141 -9.33 6.09 -0.75
N GLY A 142 -8.56 7.17 -0.65
CA GLY A 142 -8.73 8.18 0.38
C GLY A 142 -8.16 7.77 1.75
N VAL A 143 -8.55 8.51 2.79
CA VAL A 143 -8.10 8.32 4.18
C VAL A 143 -8.93 7.22 4.85
N ILE A 144 -8.26 6.20 5.37
CA ILE A 144 -8.90 5.09 6.09
C ILE A 144 -8.14 4.87 7.41
N PRO A 145 -8.84 4.66 8.55
CA PRO A 145 -8.19 4.34 9.81
C PRO A 145 -7.46 3.00 9.75
N LEU A 146 -6.24 2.98 10.28
CA LEU A 146 -5.40 1.80 10.35
C LEU A 146 -5.86 0.89 11.48
N ALA A 147 -5.70 -0.41 11.30
CA ALA A 147 -6.00 -1.39 12.34
C ALA A 147 -5.11 -1.26 13.59
N TYR A 148 -3.93 -0.65 13.44
CA TYR A 148 -2.97 -0.40 14.50
C TYR A 148 -2.08 0.80 14.14
N SER A 149 -1.49 1.44 15.16
CA SER A 149 -0.62 2.58 14.95
C SER A 149 0.69 2.20 14.26
N ILE A 150 1.06 2.90 13.19
CA ILE A 150 2.34 2.70 12.50
C ILE A 150 3.31 3.81 12.92
N LYS A 151 4.55 3.42 13.27
CA LYS A 151 5.64 4.36 13.56
C LYS A 151 6.61 4.43 12.39
N LYS A 152 6.80 5.62 11.82
CA LYS A 152 7.77 5.87 10.74
C LYS A 152 8.79 6.91 11.22
N LYS A 153 10.06 6.66 10.93
CA LYS A 153 11.14 7.62 11.13
C LYS A 153 11.38 8.36 9.83
N ASN A 154 11.38 9.69 9.88
CA ASN A 154 11.73 10.53 8.73
C ASN A 154 13.26 10.62 8.60
N LYS A 155 13.75 11.09 7.44
CA LYS A 155 15.17 11.41 7.24
C LYS A 155 15.68 12.49 8.20
N ALA A 156 14.79 13.37 8.69
CA ALA A 156 15.08 14.37 9.71
C ALA A 156 15.26 13.78 11.13
N GLY A 157 15.03 12.48 11.33
CA GLY A 157 15.16 11.80 12.63
C GLY A 157 13.90 11.83 13.49
N GLU A 158 12.86 12.53 13.06
CA GLU A 158 11.57 12.57 13.74
C GLU A 158 10.86 11.21 13.67
N THR A 159 10.25 10.79 14.78
CA THR A 159 9.45 9.56 14.83
C THR A 159 7.98 9.92 14.88
N ASN A 160 7.28 9.71 13.78
CA ASN A 160 5.85 9.99 13.65
C ASN A 160 5.03 8.72 13.87
N THR A 161 3.91 8.86 14.57
CA THR A 161 2.97 7.76 14.85
C THR A 161 1.63 8.08 14.21
N TYR A 162 1.18 7.22 13.29
CA TYR A 162 -0.05 7.42 12.53
C TYR A 162 -1.11 6.41 12.93
N LEU A 163 -2.35 6.89 13.05
CA LEU A 163 -3.55 6.06 13.26
C LEU A 163 -4.39 5.94 11.98
N ASP A 164 -4.23 6.88 11.05
CA ASP A 164 -4.89 6.89 9.74
C ASP A 164 -3.83 6.86 8.63
N GLY A 165 -4.25 6.47 7.42
CA GLY A 165 -3.40 6.50 6.24
C GLY A 165 -4.18 6.68 4.96
N ILE A 166 -3.55 7.29 3.96
CA ILE A 166 -4.12 7.45 2.62
C ILE A 166 -3.69 6.25 1.78
N TYR A 167 -4.63 5.52 1.21
CA TYR A 167 -4.35 4.32 0.42
C TYR A 167 -4.30 4.64 -1.07
N LEU A 168 -3.13 4.44 -1.68
CA LEU A 168 -2.93 4.48 -3.12
C LEU A 168 -2.69 3.08 -3.66
N LEU A 169 -3.40 2.75 -4.73
CA LEU A 169 -3.25 1.50 -5.43
C LEU A 169 -2.75 1.74 -6.84
N PHE A 170 -1.62 1.12 -7.16
CA PHE A 170 -1.01 1.18 -8.48
C PHE A 170 -1.18 -0.18 -9.15
N THR A 171 -1.89 -0.23 -10.27
CA THR A 171 -1.96 -1.40 -11.15
C THR A 171 -1.12 -1.10 -12.37
N TYR A 172 -0.10 -1.92 -12.64
CA TYR A 172 0.83 -1.66 -13.75
C TYR A 172 1.44 -2.95 -14.29
N PHE A 173 1.95 -2.88 -15.52
CA PHE A 173 2.78 -3.94 -16.09
C PHE A 173 4.21 -3.46 -16.11
N THR A 174 5.14 -4.21 -15.51
CA THR A 174 6.56 -3.85 -15.55
C THR A 174 7.45 -5.07 -15.76
N LYS A 175 8.72 -4.79 -16.06
CA LYS A 175 9.77 -5.79 -16.11
C LYS A 175 10.10 -6.25 -14.69
N PRO A 176 10.36 -7.54 -14.48
CA PRO A 176 10.71 -8.07 -13.15
C PRO A 176 12.04 -7.51 -12.61
N GLU A 177 12.88 -6.92 -13.44
CA GLU A 177 14.15 -6.30 -13.02
C GLU A 177 13.92 -4.90 -12.40
N SER A 178 12.87 -4.18 -12.82
CA SER A 178 12.62 -2.80 -12.39
C SER A 178 11.80 -2.70 -11.11
N ILE A 179 11.15 -3.79 -10.69
CA ILE A 179 10.30 -3.82 -9.49
C ILE A 179 11.10 -3.58 -8.20
N GLU A 180 12.33 -4.10 -8.12
CA GLU A 180 13.19 -3.96 -6.94
C GLU A 180 13.57 -2.49 -6.71
N MET A 181 13.89 -1.77 -7.78
CA MET A 181 14.19 -0.33 -7.70
C MET A 181 12.96 0.48 -7.27
N LEU A 182 11.77 0.11 -7.74
CA LEU A 182 10.53 0.74 -7.33
C LEU A 182 10.29 0.53 -5.82
N GLU A 183 10.39 -0.71 -5.34
CA GLU A 183 10.21 -1.04 -3.93
C GLU A 183 11.23 -0.33 -3.03
N ALA A 184 12.49 -0.29 -3.46
CA ALA A 184 13.52 0.46 -2.75
C ALA A 184 13.19 1.95 -2.65
N THR A 185 12.70 2.54 -3.74
CA THR A 185 12.31 3.96 -3.77
C THR A 185 11.12 4.24 -2.86
N LEU A 186 10.07 3.41 -2.94
CA LEU A 186 8.87 3.51 -2.09
C LEU A 186 9.21 3.40 -0.60
N ASN A 187 10.17 2.54 -0.24
CA ASN A 187 10.60 2.37 1.14
C ASN A 187 11.48 3.52 1.65
N THR A 188 12.25 4.14 0.74
CA THR A 188 13.16 5.26 1.03
C THR A 188 12.42 6.59 1.18
N ASP A 189 11.24 6.73 0.58
CA ASP A 189 10.41 7.92 0.73
C ASP A 189 9.80 8.00 2.14
N ASP A 190 9.79 9.21 2.69
CA ASP A 190 9.28 9.48 4.05
C ASP A 190 7.76 9.59 4.06
N ASP A 191 7.16 9.98 2.94
CA ASP A 191 5.71 10.14 2.77
C ASP A 191 4.98 8.80 2.75
N ILE A 192 5.70 7.71 2.43
CA ILE A 192 5.16 6.37 2.38
C ILE A 192 5.50 5.67 3.69
N ILE A 193 4.46 5.43 4.49
CA ILE A 193 4.58 4.79 5.79
C ILE A 193 4.62 3.27 5.67
N ARG A 194 4.04 2.72 4.61
CA ARG A 194 4.09 1.29 4.27
C ARG A 194 3.88 1.08 2.78
N SER A 195 4.65 0.18 2.19
CA SER A 195 4.48 -0.26 0.81
C SER A 195 4.33 -1.78 0.78
N SER A 196 3.60 -2.31 -0.21
CA SER A 196 3.47 -3.75 -0.44
C SER A 196 3.16 -3.99 -1.91
N SER A 197 4.03 -4.72 -2.60
CA SER A 197 3.85 -5.08 -4.01
C SER A 197 3.43 -6.54 -4.15
N PHE A 198 2.50 -6.80 -5.07
CA PHE A 198 1.92 -8.10 -5.32
C PHE A 198 2.01 -8.42 -6.81
N LYS A 199 2.44 -9.64 -7.14
CA LYS A 199 2.32 -10.16 -8.50
C LYS A 199 0.93 -10.73 -8.69
N ILE A 200 0.17 -10.20 -9.63
CA ILE A 200 -1.18 -10.67 -9.92
C ILE A 200 -1.14 -11.96 -10.73
N ARG A 201 -1.94 -12.95 -10.29
CA ARG A 201 -2.13 -14.23 -10.98
C ARG A 201 -3.62 -14.47 -11.13
N LYS A 202 -4.03 -14.98 -12.29
CA LYS A 202 -5.42 -15.39 -12.53
C LYS A 202 -5.81 -16.47 -11.51
N ARG A 203 -6.80 -16.16 -10.67
CA ARG A 203 -7.36 -17.12 -9.72
C ARG A 203 -8.11 -18.20 -10.49
N LYS A 204 -7.77 -19.47 -10.25
CA LYS A 204 -8.56 -20.63 -10.66
C LYS A 204 -9.33 -21.09 -9.42
N PHE A 205 -10.65 -21.12 -9.53
CA PHE A 205 -11.54 -21.58 -8.46
C PHE A 205 -11.78 -23.08 -8.60
#